data_AF-A0A7Y0L9U4-F1
#
_entry.id   AF-A0A7Y0L9U4-F1
#
_cell.length_a   1.000
_cell.length_b   1.000
_cell.length_c   1.000
_cell.angle_alpha   90.00
_cell.angle_beta   90.00
_cell.angle_gamma   90.00
#
_symmetry.space_group_name_H-M   'P 1'
#
loop_
_entity.id
_entity.type
_entity.pdbx_description
1 polymer ?
#
loop_
_entity_poly.entity_id
_entity_poly.type
_entity_poly.pdbx_seq_one_letter_code
_entity_poly.pdbx_strand_id
1 'polypeptide(L)'
;MSKSHQSLLTTQVSNLLDRMFKASPIKDALIDGAAEFFANQPLVNKINEELDEKNKHSSGEQKQAAIETDRTNFQQQLRSERVERNERLTNICYEILELSEGENFEETNRKSAQLLGTIQLLSHTEGNPLQIAKINEQHKPLYKAVLSLRLLDQLILDGAIKDSYIQHFIGDITPEQYKEYKELNEVGYEVFVSEVKIAIIKAALIQDIGNYHPDAQLILVGANEDKDPFRTLEVDERKELLQINYRETLKYLVEGIGVGDYMGNSKKDRDLFQKQETRKLKFIKELLKGAINPKQGLANVLKVPQIYCSIVLSIKPSYKYKLIPKVYQALYQNAERGACSEKVVDCLYKITGMFPQGFGVTYLALDAAGNSLERYEYAVVNHLYPKNPEEPVCRIATRQLSFIGYGADMVVKKSENLYFAESAKRLASMSKARLQEILEKLVSNYQERAELDLIPRCWHPRDFFSEKDNQKLWNKS
;
A
#
# COMPACT_ATOMS: atom_id res chain seq x y z
N MET A 1 -29.94 -7.97 -1.44
CA MET A 1 -29.07 -9.17 -1.40
C MET A 1 -28.54 -9.45 -2.80
N SER A 2 -27.34 -8.96 -3.13
CA SER A 2 -26.70 -9.13 -4.44
C SER A 2 -25.72 -10.30 -4.39
N LYS A 3 -25.88 -11.28 -5.28
CA LYS A 3 -24.98 -12.43 -5.42
C LYS A 3 -23.60 -11.92 -5.86
N SER A 4 -22.55 -12.20 -5.09
CA SER A 4 -21.19 -11.70 -5.35
C SER A 4 -20.70 -12.03 -6.77
N HIS A 5 -20.50 -10.98 -7.57
CA HIS A 5 -19.89 -11.01 -8.91
C HIS A 5 -18.35 -11.08 -8.87
N GLN A 6 -17.74 -11.34 -7.71
CA GLN A 6 -16.30 -11.30 -7.52
C GLN A 6 -15.76 -12.64 -6.97
N SER A 7 -14.46 -12.89 -7.16
CA SER A 7 -13.72 -13.97 -6.52
C SER A 7 -13.58 -13.69 -5.01
N LEU A 8 -13.32 -14.73 -4.21
CA LEU A 8 -13.15 -14.59 -2.75
C LEU A 8 -12.03 -13.58 -2.42
N LEU A 9 -10.85 -13.73 -3.04
CA LEU A 9 -9.73 -12.81 -2.83
C LEU A 9 -10.10 -11.38 -3.22
N THR A 10 -10.72 -11.19 -4.40
CA THR A 10 -11.13 -9.86 -4.86
C THR A 10 -12.10 -9.20 -3.86
N THR A 11 -13.05 -9.97 -3.32
CA THR A 11 -13.99 -9.48 -2.30
C THR A 11 -13.26 -9.13 -0.99
N GLN A 12 -12.35 -9.98 -0.51
CA GLN A 12 -11.55 -9.69 0.69
C GLN A 12 -10.73 -8.40 0.54
N VAL A 13 -10.03 -8.24 -0.59
CA VAL A 13 -9.23 -7.03 -0.87
C VAL A 13 -10.11 -5.80 -0.99
N SER A 14 -11.27 -5.90 -1.67
CA SER A 14 -12.21 -4.78 -1.79
C SER A 14 -12.78 -4.36 -0.44
N ASN A 15 -13.17 -5.32 0.41
CA ASN A 15 -13.67 -5.05 1.76
C ASN A 15 -12.61 -4.41 2.65
N LEU A 16 -11.37 -4.88 2.55
CA LEU A 16 -10.24 -4.32 3.31
C LEU A 16 -9.95 -2.87 2.89
N LEU A 17 -9.93 -2.59 1.58
CA LEU A 17 -9.76 -1.23 1.05
C LEU A 17 -10.87 -0.28 1.51
N ASP A 18 -12.12 -0.74 1.47
CA ASP A 18 -13.28 0.03 1.94
C ASP A 18 -13.17 0.34 3.45
N ARG A 19 -12.83 -0.65 4.29
CA ARG A 19 -12.67 -0.47 5.75
C ARG A 19 -11.46 0.39 6.15
N MET A 20 -10.52 0.65 5.24
CA MET A 20 -9.35 1.46 5.57
C MET A 20 -9.58 2.93 5.22
N PHE A 21 -9.94 3.26 3.98
CA PHE A 21 -9.87 4.65 3.47
C PHE A 21 -11.15 5.14 2.77
N LYS A 22 -12.26 4.42 2.90
CA LYS A 22 -13.58 4.88 2.45
C LYS A 22 -14.44 5.23 3.65
N ALA A 23 -14.89 6.48 3.70
CA ALA A 23 -15.75 6.95 4.79
C ALA A 23 -16.98 6.05 4.88
N SER A 24 -17.24 5.55 6.08
CA SER A 24 -18.33 4.62 6.34
C SER A 24 -19.52 5.35 6.98
N PRO A 25 -20.77 5.03 6.60
CA PRO A 25 -21.94 5.57 7.29
C PRO A 25 -21.98 5.27 8.80
N ILE A 26 -21.34 4.17 9.21
CA ILE A 26 -21.23 3.75 10.61
C ILE A 26 -19.89 4.13 11.26
N LYS A 27 -19.03 4.88 10.56
CA LYS A 27 -17.75 5.42 11.06
C LYS A 27 -16.75 4.37 11.57
N ASP A 28 -16.80 3.19 10.97
CA ASP A 28 -15.96 2.04 11.32
C ASP A 28 -14.67 1.95 10.48
N ALA A 29 -14.43 2.89 9.55
CA ALA A 29 -13.19 2.88 8.77
C ALA A 29 -11.99 3.39 9.60
N LEU A 30 -10.77 3.06 9.17
CA LEU A 30 -9.55 3.56 9.81
C LEU A 30 -9.48 5.09 9.77
N ILE A 31 -9.83 5.70 8.63
CA ILE A 31 -9.83 7.17 8.48
C ILE A 31 -10.88 7.87 9.34
N ASP A 32 -12.03 7.23 9.58
CA ASP A 32 -13.11 7.82 10.36
C ASP A 32 -12.64 8.05 11.80
N GLY A 33 -11.93 7.06 12.37
CA GLY A 33 -11.34 7.18 13.71
C GLY A 33 -10.26 8.27 13.82
N ALA A 34 -9.58 8.61 12.72
CA ALA A 34 -8.61 9.71 12.71
C ALA A 34 -9.30 11.07 12.57
N ALA A 35 -10.24 11.19 11.63
CA ALA A 35 -11.04 12.40 11.44
C ALA A 35 -11.80 12.78 12.71
N GLU A 36 -12.42 11.82 13.40
CA GLU A 36 -13.10 12.06 14.68
C GLU A 36 -12.15 12.49 15.78
N PHE A 37 -10.99 11.84 15.89
CA PHE A 37 -9.97 12.25 16.85
C PHE A 37 -9.58 13.71 16.66
N PHE A 38 -9.27 14.13 15.43
CA PHE A 38 -8.87 15.51 15.16
C PHE A 38 -10.03 16.50 15.35
N ALA A 39 -11.24 16.14 14.93
CA ALA A 39 -12.42 17.00 15.10
C ALA A 39 -12.79 17.23 16.57
N ASN A 40 -12.58 16.22 17.43
CA ASN A 40 -12.94 16.30 18.85
C ASN A 40 -11.87 16.97 19.72
N GLN A 41 -10.64 17.17 19.24
CA GLN A 41 -9.54 17.76 20.01
C GLN A 41 -9.87 19.12 20.66
N PRO A 42 -10.50 20.09 19.96
CA PRO A 42 -10.87 21.36 20.58
C PRO A 42 -11.85 21.19 21.76
N LEU A 43 -12.82 20.29 21.62
CA LEU A 43 -13.79 19.99 22.68
C LEU A 43 -13.10 19.32 23.88
N VAL A 44 -12.21 18.37 23.62
CA VAL A 44 -11.44 17.68 24.67
C VAL A 44 -10.60 18.66 25.47
N ASN A 45 -9.93 19.60 24.81
CA ASN A 45 -9.14 20.64 25.48
C ASN A 45 -10.02 21.54 26.36
N LYS A 46 -11.17 21.98 25.84
CA LYS A 46 -12.13 22.80 26.59
C LYS A 46 -12.65 22.09 27.84
N ILE A 47 -13.02 20.81 27.74
CA ILE A 47 -13.49 20.03 28.90
C ILE A 47 -12.39 19.90 29.96
N ASN A 48 -11.14 19.64 29.55
CA ASN A 48 -10.02 19.57 30.48
C ASN A 48 -9.76 20.92 31.17
N GLU A 49 -9.82 22.03 30.44
CA GLU A 49 -9.69 23.39 31.01
C GLU A 49 -10.80 23.67 32.02
N GLU A 50 -12.06 23.38 31.68
CA GLU A 50 -13.21 23.55 32.58
C GLU A 50 -13.09 22.70 33.87
N LEU A 51 -12.61 21.45 33.75
CA LEU A 51 -12.38 20.58 34.91
C LEU A 51 -11.24 21.11 35.79
N ASP A 52 -10.15 21.60 35.19
CA ASP A 52 -9.03 22.18 35.93
C ASP A 52 -9.42 23.50 36.62
N GLU A 53 -10.25 24.33 35.99
CA GLU A 53 -10.80 25.55 36.60
C GLU A 53 -11.75 25.24 37.77
N LYS A 54 -12.67 24.29 37.58
CA LYS A 54 -13.57 23.81 38.65
C LYS A 54 -12.78 23.29 39.84
N ASN A 55 -11.71 22.53 39.59
CA ASN A 55 -10.88 21.98 40.66
C ASN A 55 -10.21 23.09 41.48
N LYS A 56 -9.64 24.11 40.81
CA LYS A 56 -8.99 25.28 41.47
C LYS A 56 -9.93 26.10 42.35
N HIS A 57 -11.21 26.19 41.99
CA HIS A 57 -12.20 27.01 42.71
C HIS A 57 -13.08 26.19 43.67
N SER A 58 -12.84 24.88 43.80
CA SER A 58 -13.64 24.00 44.67
C SER A 58 -13.13 23.98 46.11
N SER A 59 -13.94 24.51 47.03
CA SER A 59 -13.72 24.38 48.48
C SER A 59 -14.79 23.48 49.08
N GLY A 60 -14.46 22.20 49.27
CA GLY A 60 -15.32 21.20 49.91
C GLY A 60 -15.12 19.78 49.35
N GLU A 61 -14.93 18.80 50.23
CA GLU A 61 -14.63 17.40 49.87
C GLU A 61 -15.65 16.80 48.90
N GLN A 62 -16.95 17.08 49.08
CA GLN A 62 -18.00 16.58 48.18
C GLN A 62 -17.92 17.16 46.76
N LYS A 63 -17.53 18.44 46.62
CA LYS A 63 -17.35 19.08 45.31
C LYS A 63 -16.10 18.57 44.61
N GLN A 64 -15.03 18.34 45.37
CA GLN A 64 -13.79 17.74 44.86
C GLN A 64 -14.02 16.31 44.37
N ALA A 65 -14.74 15.48 45.15
CA ALA A 65 -15.10 14.12 44.76
C ALA A 65 -15.96 14.06 43.49
N ALA A 66 -16.89 15.00 43.31
CA ALA A 66 -17.69 15.09 42.09
C ALA A 66 -16.84 15.44 40.86
N ILE A 67 -15.91 16.41 40.98
CA ILE A 67 -14.99 16.79 39.90
C ILE A 67 -14.05 15.63 39.54
N GLU A 68 -13.56 14.89 40.54
CA GLU A 68 -12.71 13.72 40.32
C GLU A 68 -13.48 12.58 39.63
N THR A 69 -14.76 12.41 39.96
CA THR A 69 -15.65 11.45 39.27
C THR A 69 -15.86 11.84 37.81
N ASP A 70 -16.18 13.12 37.54
CA ASP A 70 -16.34 13.64 36.18
C ASP A 70 -15.07 13.47 35.35
N ARG A 71 -13.90 13.78 35.94
CA ARG A 71 -12.59 13.60 35.31
C ARG A 71 -12.30 12.14 35.00
N THR A 72 -12.61 11.23 35.94
CA THR A 72 -12.41 9.78 35.75
C THR A 72 -13.30 9.25 34.63
N ASN A 73 -14.59 9.62 34.62
CA ASN A 73 -15.54 9.22 33.58
C ASN A 73 -15.10 9.71 32.20
N PHE A 74 -14.68 10.98 32.10
CA PHE A 74 -14.19 11.56 30.85
C PHE A 74 -12.90 10.87 30.36
N GLN A 75 -11.94 10.62 31.26
CA GLN A 75 -10.73 9.86 30.92
C GLN A 75 -11.03 8.43 30.49
N GLN A 76 -12.02 7.78 31.10
CA GLN A 76 -12.44 6.44 30.72
C GLN A 76 -13.08 6.42 29.32
N GLN A 77 -13.88 7.44 28.98
CA GLN A 77 -14.43 7.58 27.63
C GLN A 77 -13.31 7.73 26.59
N LEU A 78 -12.37 8.66 26.81
CA LEU A 78 -11.23 8.86 25.90
C LEU A 78 -10.37 7.60 25.75
N ARG A 79 -10.18 6.86 26.85
CA ARG A 79 -9.48 5.58 26.83
C ARG A 79 -10.23 4.55 25.98
N SER A 80 -11.55 4.42 26.14
CA SER A 80 -12.38 3.49 25.38
C SER A 80 -12.26 3.75 23.88
N GLU A 81 -12.40 5.01 23.46
CA GLU A 81 -12.28 5.37 22.04
C GLU A 81 -10.88 5.10 21.48
N ARG A 82 -9.84 5.32 22.29
CA ARG A 82 -8.45 5.02 21.92
C ARG A 82 -8.22 3.52 21.74
N VAL A 83 -8.73 2.70 22.66
CA VAL A 83 -8.62 1.23 22.59
C VAL A 83 -9.29 0.73 21.31
N GLU A 84 -10.49 1.21 21.01
CA GLU A 84 -11.22 0.83 19.80
C GLU A 84 -10.42 1.17 18.52
N ARG A 85 -9.85 2.38 18.44
CA ARG A 85 -8.98 2.78 17.32
C ARG A 85 -7.74 1.89 17.20
N ASN A 86 -7.12 1.53 18.33
CA ASN A 86 -5.95 0.66 18.35
C ASN A 86 -6.28 -0.76 17.89
N GLU A 87 -7.37 -1.35 18.39
CA GLU A 87 -7.84 -2.69 18.02
C GLU A 87 -8.20 -2.73 16.53
N ARG A 88 -8.94 -1.72 16.05
CA ARG A 88 -9.30 -1.59 14.63
C ARG A 88 -8.07 -1.59 13.73
N LEU A 89 -7.08 -0.74 14.03
CA LEU A 89 -5.83 -0.69 13.28
C LEU A 89 -5.07 -2.03 13.35
N THR A 90 -5.01 -2.64 14.54
CA THR A 90 -4.31 -3.91 14.75
C THR A 90 -4.95 -5.06 13.97
N ASN A 91 -6.28 -5.14 13.97
CA ASN A 91 -7.04 -6.15 13.22
C ASN A 91 -6.83 -6.01 11.71
N ILE A 92 -6.84 -4.78 11.19
CA ILE A 92 -6.50 -4.50 9.79
C ILE A 92 -5.08 -4.99 9.49
N CYS A 93 -4.11 -4.77 10.38
CA CYS A 93 -2.74 -5.24 10.16
C CYS A 93 -2.63 -6.77 10.10
N TYR A 94 -3.38 -7.49 10.95
CA TYR A 94 -3.43 -8.95 10.91
C TYR A 94 -4.09 -9.48 9.63
N GLU A 95 -5.17 -8.85 9.17
CA GLU A 95 -5.83 -9.21 7.90
C GLU A 95 -4.89 -8.99 6.70
N ILE A 96 -4.10 -7.91 6.70
CA ILE A 96 -3.05 -7.69 5.68
C ILE A 96 -1.99 -8.79 5.70
N LEU A 97 -1.54 -9.22 6.89
CA LEU A 97 -0.59 -10.32 7.02
C LEU A 97 -1.19 -11.63 6.50
N GLU A 98 -2.41 -11.97 6.88
CA GLU A 98 -3.08 -13.20 6.43
C GLU A 98 -3.19 -13.27 4.89
N LEU A 99 -3.48 -12.13 4.25
CA LEU A 99 -3.57 -12.01 2.80
C LEU A 99 -2.20 -11.97 2.09
N SER A 100 -1.10 -11.75 2.81
CA SER A 100 0.24 -11.58 2.21
C SER A 100 1.29 -12.59 2.67
N GLU A 101 1.03 -13.37 3.72
CA GLU A 101 1.92 -14.39 4.27
C GLU A 101 1.41 -15.81 3.98
N GLY A 102 2.32 -16.70 3.61
CA GLY A 102 2.05 -18.11 3.36
C GLY A 102 2.72 -19.03 4.39
N GLU A 103 2.70 -20.33 4.11
CA GLU A 103 3.38 -21.34 4.91
C GLU A 103 4.90 -21.21 4.82
N ASN A 104 5.41 -20.79 3.65
CA ASN A 104 6.83 -20.62 3.35
C ASN A 104 7.09 -19.36 2.51
N PHE A 105 8.37 -19.05 2.29
CA PHE A 105 8.80 -17.85 1.56
C PHE A 105 8.25 -17.76 0.12
N GLU A 106 8.15 -18.88 -0.60
CA GLU A 106 7.57 -18.89 -1.95
C GLU A 106 6.08 -18.51 -1.91
N GLU A 107 5.33 -19.10 -0.98
CA GLU A 107 3.92 -18.81 -0.85
C GLU A 107 3.66 -17.37 -0.37
N THR A 108 4.45 -16.87 0.58
CA THR A 108 4.42 -15.45 1.00
C THR A 108 4.58 -14.52 -0.21
N ASN A 109 5.55 -14.81 -1.10
CA ASN A 109 5.76 -14.01 -2.31
C ASN A 109 4.60 -14.13 -3.30
N ARG A 110 4.04 -15.33 -3.48
CA ARG A 110 2.87 -15.55 -4.34
C ARG A 110 1.66 -14.76 -3.84
N LYS A 111 1.31 -14.88 -2.55
CA LYS A 111 0.17 -14.16 -1.95
C LYS A 111 0.36 -12.65 -2.02
N SER A 112 1.57 -12.16 -1.76
CA SER A 112 1.92 -10.75 -1.91
C SER A 112 1.76 -10.25 -3.34
N ALA A 113 2.20 -11.04 -4.33
CA ALA A 113 2.05 -10.69 -5.73
C ALA A 113 0.57 -10.62 -6.15
N GLN A 114 -0.24 -11.57 -5.69
CA GLN A 114 -1.69 -11.60 -5.92
C GLN A 114 -2.39 -10.40 -5.26
N LEU A 115 -2.02 -10.05 -4.04
CA LEU A 115 -2.57 -8.90 -3.32
C LEU A 115 -2.21 -7.58 -4.02
N LEU A 116 -0.93 -7.33 -4.31
CA LEU A 116 -0.46 -6.14 -5.03
C LEU A 116 -1.13 -6.03 -6.41
N GLY A 117 -1.17 -7.14 -7.15
CA GLY A 117 -1.82 -7.19 -8.45
C GLY A 117 -3.32 -6.92 -8.37
N THR A 118 -4.02 -7.51 -7.39
CA THR A 118 -5.46 -7.27 -7.19
C THR A 118 -5.73 -5.80 -6.86
N ILE A 119 -4.94 -5.18 -5.99
CA ILE A 119 -5.07 -3.74 -5.69
C ILE A 119 -4.88 -2.92 -6.96
N GLN A 120 -3.87 -3.21 -7.78
CA GLN A 120 -3.62 -2.51 -9.04
C GLN A 120 -4.78 -2.68 -10.04
N LEU A 121 -5.34 -3.89 -10.15
CA LEU A 121 -6.45 -4.21 -11.05
C LEU A 121 -7.79 -3.61 -10.60
N LEU A 122 -7.98 -3.41 -9.30
CA LEU A 122 -9.13 -2.67 -8.75
C LEU A 122 -8.97 -1.14 -8.85
N SER A 123 -7.73 -0.68 -9.04
CA SER A 123 -7.44 0.75 -9.20
C SER A 123 -7.86 1.27 -10.58
N HIS A 124 -8.06 2.58 -10.69
CA HIS A 124 -8.46 3.19 -11.97
C HIS A 124 -7.23 3.71 -12.71
N THR A 125 -7.17 3.45 -14.01
CA THR A 125 -6.08 3.90 -14.89
C THR A 125 -6.55 4.74 -16.06
N GLU A 126 -7.86 4.74 -16.31
CA GLU A 126 -8.55 5.41 -17.41
C GLU A 126 -9.92 5.89 -16.92
N GLY A 127 -10.52 6.86 -17.62
CA GLY A 127 -11.78 7.49 -17.24
C GLY A 127 -11.62 8.83 -16.53
N ASN A 128 -12.56 9.15 -15.62
CA ASN A 128 -12.61 10.45 -14.94
C ASN A 128 -11.37 10.68 -14.04
N PRO A 129 -10.57 11.75 -14.26
CA PRO A 129 -9.34 12.01 -13.50
C PRO A 129 -9.53 12.13 -11.98
N LEU A 130 -10.62 12.77 -11.53
CA LEU A 130 -10.90 12.95 -10.11
C LEU A 130 -11.24 11.60 -9.43
N GLN A 131 -12.01 10.75 -10.11
CA GLN A 131 -12.32 9.41 -9.62
C GLN A 131 -11.07 8.53 -9.57
N ILE A 132 -10.20 8.65 -10.58
CA ILE A 132 -8.88 7.97 -10.60
C ILE A 132 -8.06 8.39 -9.39
N ALA A 133 -7.91 9.70 -9.17
CA ALA A 133 -7.13 10.22 -8.07
C ALA A 133 -7.68 9.77 -6.70
N LYS A 134 -8.99 9.87 -6.50
CA LYS A 134 -9.66 9.41 -5.27
C LYS A 134 -9.37 7.94 -4.97
N ILE A 135 -9.58 7.05 -5.94
CA ILE A 135 -9.43 5.61 -5.71
C ILE A 135 -7.97 5.23 -5.54
N ASN A 136 -7.07 5.81 -6.34
CA ASN A 136 -5.65 5.57 -6.20
C ASN A 136 -5.13 6.03 -4.84
N GLU A 137 -5.58 7.20 -4.34
CA GLU A 137 -5.23 7.66 -2.99
C GLU A 137 -5.70 6.69 -1.91
N GLN A 138 -6.93 6.16 -2.02
CA GLN A 138 -7.47 5.19 -1.07
C GLN A 138 -6.71 3.85 -1.07
N HIS A 139 -6.17 3.44 -2.23
CA HIS A 139 -5.49 2.16 -2.38
C HIS A 139 -4.00 2.21 -2.02
N LYS A 140 -3.36 3.39 -2.08
CA LYS A 140 -1.93 3.56 -1.80
C LYS A 140 -1.47 3.00 -0.45
N PRO A 141 -2.17 3.22 0.68
CA PRO A 141 -1.67 2.78 1.98
C PRO A 141 -1.54 1.26 2.07
N LEU A 142 -2.52 0.51 1.56
CA LEU A 142 -2.47 -0.94 1.52
C LEU A 142 -1.34 -1.44 0.61
N TYR A 143 -1.24 -0.90 -0.61
CA TYR A 143 -0.18 -1.28 -1.56
C TYR A 143 1.22 -1.01 -0.96
N LYS A 144 1.38 0.15 -0.31
CA LYS A 144 2.62 0.54 0.36
C LYS A 144 2.96 -0.39 1.53
N ALA A 145 1.99 -0.81 2.32
CA ALA A 145 2.21 -1.71 3.46
C ALA A 145 2.75 -3.07 3.02
N VAL A 146 2.17 -3.66 1.98
CA VAL A 146 2.61 -4.95 1.42
C VAL A 146 4.04 -4.84 0.86
N LEU A 147 4.34 -3.78 0.11
CA LEU A 147 5.71 -3.53 -0.36
C LEU A 147 6.70 -3.32 0.79
N SER A 148 6.31 -2.61 1.84
CA SER A 148 7.18 -2.36 3.01
C SER A 148 7.54 -3.67 3.72
N LEU A 149 6.61 -4.63 3.81
CA LEU A 149 6.89 -5.97 4.34
C LEU A 149 7.90 -6.74 3.50
N ARG A 150 7.65 -6.83 2.18
CA ARG A 150 8.55 -7.56 1.27
C ARG A 150 9.92 -6.91 1.17
N LEU A 151 9.98 -5.58 1.27
CA LEU A 151 11.22 -4.84 1.32
C LEU A 151 11.99 -5.09 2.62
N LEU A 152 11.31 -5.17 3.77
CA LEU A 152 11.94 -5.60 5.02
C LEU A 152 12.55 -7.00 4.87
N ASP A 153 11.79 -7.97 4.35
CA ASP A 153 12.27 -9.33 4.15
C ASP A 153 13.54 -9.36 3.28
N GLN A 154 13.52 -8.64 2.16
CA GLN A 154 14.68 -8.58 1.26
C GLN A 154 15.90 -7.91 1.91
N LEU A 155 15.68 -6.87 2.72
CA LEU A 155 16.77 -6.22 3.46
C LEU A 155 17.37 -7.14 4.52
N ILE A 156 16.59 -8.03 5.13
CA ILE A 156 17.11 -9.04 6.06
C ILE A 156 17.94 -10.08 5.30
N LEU A 157 17.42 -10.59 4.18
CA LEU A 157 18.12 -11.53 3.30
C LEU A 157 19.45 -10.98 2.78
N ASP A 158 19.55 -9.67 2.56
CA ASP A 158 20.78 -9.01 2.10
C ASP A 158 21.69 -8.54 3.26
N GLY A 159 21.40 -8.96 4.50
CA GLY A 159 22.16 -8.58 5.70
C GLY A 159 22.21 -7.05 5.93
N ALA A 160 21.22 -6.31 5.43
CA ALA A 160 21.22 -4.85 5.39
C ALA A 160 20.63 -4.20 6.64
N ILE A 161 19.89 -4.97 7.46
CA ILE A 161 19.27 -4.46 8.68
C ILE A 161 20.31 -4.29 9.78
N LYS A 162 20.48 -3.06 10.25
CA LYS A 162 21.37 -2.70 11.38
C LYS A 162 20.62 -2.18 12.60
N ASP A 163 19.29 -2.10 12.50
CA ASP A 163 18.46 -1.52 13.54
C ASP A 163 18.39 -2.47 14.76
N SER A 164 18.70 -1.94 15.93
CA SER A 164 18.78 -2.75 17.16
C SER A 164 17.44 -3.32 17.61
N TYR A 165 16.32 -2.66 17.31
CA TYR A 165 15.00 -3.16 17.67
C TYR A 165 14.68 -4.39 16.81
N ILE A 166 14.91 -4.31 15.50
CA ILE A 166 14.69 -5.45 14.61
C ILE A 166 15.64 -6.61 14.93
N GLN A 167 16.93 -6.33 15.09
CA GLN A 167 17.95 -7.34 15.40
C GLN A 167 17.63 -8.11 16.70
N HIS A 168 17.07 -7.43 17.71
CA HIS A 168 16.61 -8.08 18.93
C HIS A 168 15.57 -9.20 18.69
N PHE A 169 14.66 -9.00 17.74
CA PHE A 169 13.59 -9.97 17.42
C PHE A 169 13.96 -10.97 16.33
N ILE A 170 14.97 -10.67 15.51
CA ILE A 170 15.58 -11.66 14.61
C ILE A 170 16.40 -12.67 15.42
N GLY A 171 17.10 -12.21 16.47
CA GLY A 171 17.94 -13.06 17.31
C GLY A 171 19.12 -13.61 16.52
N ASP A 172 19.37 -14.91 16.62
CA ASP A 172 20.51 -15.59 16.01
C ASP A 172 20.26 -16.05 14.57
N ILE A 173 19.11 -15.72 13.98
CA ILE A 173 18.78 -16.08 12.60
C ILE A 173 19.64 -15.29 11.63
N THR A 174 20.44 -16.02 10.85
CA THR A 174 21.28 -15.43 9.80
C THR A 174 20.48 -15.02 8.57
N PRO A 175 20.99 -14.11 7.72
CA PRO A 175 20.36 -13.76 6.45
C PRO A 175 20.00 -14.98 5.57
N GLU A 176 20.87 -15.98 5.53
CA GLU A 176 20.68 -17.20 4.74
C GLU A 176 19.55 -18.07 5.28
N GLN A 177 19.38 -18.10 6.61
CA GLN A 177 18.34 -18.87 7.29
C GLN A 177 16.97 -18.17 7.31
N TYR A 178 16.89 -16.88 6.96
CA TYR A 178 15.65 -16.12 7.14
C TYR A 178 14.46 -16.69 6.37
N LYS A 179 14.67 -17.31 5.20
CA LYS A 179 13.59 -17.96 4.43
C LYS A 179 12.95 -19.13 5.16
N GLU A 180 13.72 -19.78 6.04
CA GLU A 180 13.34 -20.94 6.84
C GLU A 180 13.06 -20.54 8.30
N TYR A 181 13.01 -19.24 8.62
CA TYR A 181 12.91 -18.76 10.01
C TYR A 181 11.70 -19.40 10.74
N LYS A 182 10.53 -19.43 10.11
CA LYS A 182 9.33 -20.04 10.70
C LYS A 182 9.54 -21.52 11.03
N GLU A 183 10.25 -22.27 10.19
CA GLU A 183 10.51 -23.70 10.40
C GLU A 183 11.58 -23.94 11.46
N LEU A 184 12.61 -23.08 11.50
CA LEU A 184 13.72 -23.17 12.46
C LEU A 184 13.31 -22.75 13.87
N ASN A 185 12.43 -21.74 13.99
CA ASN A 185 11.98 -21.20 15.26
C ASN A 185 10.60 -20.53 15.11
N GLU A 186 9.55 -21.33 15.13
CA GLU A 186 8.16 -20.90 14.97
C GLU A 186 7.78 -19.80 15.99
N VAL A 187 8.08 -20.02 17.28
CA VAL A 187 7.77 -19.07 18.35
C VAL A 187 8.50 -17.74 18.14
N GLY A 188 9.79 -17.79 17.78
CA GLY A 188 10.57 -16.59 17.47
C GLY A 188 10.02 -15.84 16.27
N TYR A 189 9.60 -16.56 15.23
CA TYR A 189 8.97 -15.98 14.05
C TYR A 189 7.64 -15.29 14.38
N GLU A 190 6.78 -15.89 15.19
CA GLU A 190 5.51 -15.28 15.63
C GLU A 190 5.74 -13.99 16.44
N VAL A 191 6.73 -13.98 17.33
CA VAL A 191 7.13 -12.78 18.05
C VAL A 191 7.68 -11.72 17.09
N PHE A 192 8.52 -12.11 16.12
CA PHE A 192 9.04 -11.19 15.10
C PHE A 192 7.92 -10.58 14.25
N VAL A 193 6.93 -11.38 13.85
CA VAL A 193 5.75 -10.91 13.12
C VAL A 193 4.96 -9.90 13.95
N SER A 194 4.61 -10.24 15.19
CA SER A 194 3.78 -9.40 16.06
C SER A 194 4.47 -8.12 16.54
N GLU A 195 5.80 -8.14 16.69
CA GLU A 195 6.57 -7.00 17.18
C GLU A 195 7.12 -6.12 16.06
N VAL A 196 7.62 -6.71 14.97
CA VAL A 196 8.29 -5.98 13.89
C VAL A 196 7.38 -5.81 12.67
N LYS A 197 6.85 -6.89 12.09
CA LYS A 197 6.06 -6.79 10.85
C LYS A 197 4.78 -5.97 11.07
N ILE A 198 4.05 -6.22 12.16
CA ILE A 198 2.88 -5.41 12.54
C ILE A 198 3.24 -3.92 12.71
N ALA A 199 4.37 -3.62 13.35
CA ALA A 199 4.80 -2.23 13.53
C ALA A 199 5.08 -1.52 12.19
N ILE A 200 5.69 -2.23 11.24
CA ILE A 200 5.95 -1.71 9.88
C ILE A 200 4.64 -1.46 9.13
N ILE A 201 3.67 -2.38 9.22
CA ILE A 201 2.34 -2.20 8.60
C ILE A 201 1.65 -0.99 9.22
N LYS A 202 1.57 -0.92 10.56
CA LYS A 202 0.97 0.22 11.27
C LYS A 202 1.57 1.53 10.80
N ALA A 203 2.90 1.63 10.76
CA ALA A 203 3.61 2.82 10.30
C ALA A 203 3.28 3.17 8.84
N ALA A 204 3.22 2.17 7.94
CA ALA A 204 2.87 2.38 6.55
C ALA A 204 1.44 2.90 6.39
N LEU A 205 0.47 2.32 7.11
CA LEU A 205 -0.94 2.71 7.00
C LEU A 205 -1.20 4.13 7.49
N ILE A 206 -0.59 4.55 8.59
CA ILE A 206 -0.88 5.84 9.22
C ILE A 206 0.06 6.97 8.78
N GLN A 207 1.05 6.70 7.92
CA GLN A 207 2.11 7.66 7.56
C GLN A 207 1.58 9.04 7.10
N ASP A 208 0.43 9.05 6.45
CA ASP A 208 -0.19 10.24 5.86
C ASP A 208 -1.54 10.59 6.55
N ILE A 209 -1.81 10.03 7.74
CA ILE A 209 -3.09 10.18 8.44
C ILE A 209 -3.30 11.62 8.97
N GLY A 210 -2.22 12.37 9.19
CA GLY A 210 -2.30 13.77 9.59
C GLY A 210 -2.93 14.66 8.53
N ASN A 211 -3.03 14.22 7.27
CA ASN A 211 -3.77 14.92 6.23
C ASN A 211 -5.28 15.05 6.54
N TYR A 212 -5.83 14.20 7.42
CA TYR A 212 -7.23 14.27 7.85
C TYR A 212 -7.49 15.30 8.97
N HIS A 213 -6.46 16.02 9.42
CA HIS A 213 -6.63 17.14 10.34
C HIS A 213 -7.39 18.31 9.65
N PRO A 214 -8.26 19.05 10.35
CA PRO A 214 -8.99 20.20 9.78
C PRO A 214 -8.10 21.21 9.04
N ASP A 215 -6.97 21.60 9.62
CA ASP A 215 -6.01 22.52 8.95
C ASP A 215 -5.44 21.95 7.64
N ALA A 216 -5.17 20.64 7.58
CA ALA A 216 -4.71 20.01 6.35
C ALA A 216 -5.83 19.96 5.30
N GLN A 217 -7.07 19.68 5.73
CA GLN A 217 -8.24 19.70 4.86
C GLN A 217 -8.49 21.12 4.30
N LEU A 218 -8.34 22.17 5.10
CA LEU A 218 -8.43 23.56 4.64
C LEU A 218 -7.46 23.87 3.49
N ILE A 219 -6.23 23.32 3.53
CA ILE A 219 -5.26 23.46 2.43
C ILE A 219 -5.69 22.64 1.21
N LEU A 220 -6.18 21.41 1.42
CA LEU A 220 -6.53 20.48 0.35
C LEU A 220 -7.80 20.90 -0.40
N VAL A 221 -8.90 21.17 0.30
CA VAL A 221 -10.22 21.45 -0.31
C VAL A 221 -10.63 22.93 -0.24
N GLY A 222 -9.89 23.77 0.48
CA GLY A 222 -10.25 25.19 0.66
C GLY A 222 -11.34 25.39 1.72
N ALA A 223 -11.54 26.64 2.14
CA ALA A 223 -12.51 26.99 3.19
C ALA A 223 -13.97 26.70 2.81
N ASN A 224 -14.28 26.68 1.50
CA ASN A 224 -15.61 26.42 0.97
C ASN A 224 -15.73 25.03 0.31
N GLU A 225 -14.73 24.16 0.49
CA GLU A 225 -14.65 22.83 -0.16
C GLU A 225 -14.70 22.86 -1.70
N ASP A 226 -14.23 23.96 -2.30
CA ASP A 226 -14.31 24.24 -3.73
C ASP A 226 -13.02 23.91 -4.50
N LYS A 227 -11.90 23.63 -3.80
CA LYS A 227 -10.63 23.25 -4.41
C LYS A 227 -10.53 21.74 -4.65
N ASP A 228 -9.92 21.36 -5.76
CA ASP A 228 -9.53 19.96 -6.01
C ASP A 228 -8.42 19.54 -5.03
N PRO A 229 -8.64 18.52 -4.17
CA PRO A 229 -7.64 18.04 -3.22
C PRO A 229 -6.42 17.39 -3.89
N PHE A 230 -6.49 17.03 -5.17
CA PHE A 230 -5.40 16.41 -5.93
C PHE A 230 -4.67 17.38 -6.86
N ARG A 231 -4.99 18.67 -6.78
CA ARG A 231 -4.29 19.72 -7.54
C ARG A 231 -2.80 19.79 -7.16
N THR A 232 -2.02 20.42 -8.02
CA THR A 232 -0.65 20.79 -7.64
C THR A 232 -0.70 21.92 -6.62
N LEU A 233 -0.15 21.69 -5.44
CA LEU A 233 -0.01 22.70 -4.40
C LEU A 233 1.18 23.62 -4.68
N GLU A 234 1.02 24.90 -4.36
CA GLU A 234 2.13 25.85 -4.33
C GLU A 234 3.17 25.44 -3.28
N VAL A 235 4.41 25.92 -3.43
CA VAL A 235 5.54 25.49 -2.59
C VAL A 235 5.26 25.69 -1.09
N ASP A 236 4.64 26.82 -0.73
CA ASP A 236 4.34 27.15 0.67
C ASP A 236 3.17 26.32 1.21
N GLU A 237 2.05 26.20 0.47
CA GLU A 237 0.92 25.32 0.82
C GLU A 237 1.40 23.87 1.02
N ARG A 238 2.27 23.39 0.13
CA ARG A 238 2.85 22.04 0.21
C ARG A 238 3.72 21.87 1.46
N LYS A 239 4.54 22.87 1.79
CA LYS A 239 5.41 22.83 2.97
C LYS A 239 4.57 22.79 4.25
N GLU A 240 3.54 23.62 4.31
CA GLU A 240 2.60 23.66 5.44
C GLU A 240 1.84 22.33 5.60
N LEU A 241 1.29 21.79 4.51
CA LEU A 241 0.61 20.49 4.54
C LEU A 241 1.54 19.37 5.05
N LEU A 242 2.79 19.34 4.60
CA LEU A 242 3.78 18.34 5.07
C LEU A 242 4.09 18.50 6.56
N GLN A 243 4.12 19.72 7.09
CA GLN A 243 4.34 19.99 8.51
C GLN A 243 3.14 19.54 9.35
N ILE A 244 1.92 19.88 8.93
CA ILE A 244 0.68 19.44 9.59
C ILE A 244 0.62 17.92 9.57
N ASN A 245 0.77 17.30 8.40
CA ASN A 245 0.72 15.84 8.27
C ASN A 245 1.70 15.15 9.23
N TYR A 246 2.95 15.63 9.28
CA TYR A 246 3.94 15.07 10.18
C TYR A 246 3.56 15.23 11.66
N ARG A 247 3.22 16.46 12.08
CA ARG A 247 2.88 16.78 13.48
C ARG A 247 1.67 15.97 13.94
N GLU A 248 0.62 15.98 13.14
CA GLU A 248 -0.66 15.37 13.49
C GLU A 248 -0.65 13.84 13.35
N THR A 249 0.13 13.28 12.42
CA THR A 249 0.37 11.83 12.38
C THR A 249 1.03 11.33 13.66
N LEU A 250 2.06 12.04 14.16
CA LEU A 250 2.72 11.65 15.40
C LEU A 250 1.83 11.84 16.63
N LYS A 251 1.02 12.90 16.65
CA LYS A 251 0.03 13.14 17.70
C LYS A 251 -1.01 12.03 17.72
N TYR A 252 -1.57 11.70 16.56
CA TYR A 252 -2.54 10.60 16.42
C TYR A 252 -1.96 9.26 16.85
N LEU A 253 -0.71 8.95 16.47
CA LEU A 253 -0.03 7.73 16.92
C LEU A 253 0.05 7.65 18.46
N VAL A 254 0.46 8.73 19.12
CA VAL A 254 0.77 8.71 20.56
C VAL A 254 -0.50 8.85 21.42
N GLU A 255 -1.38 9.78 21.04
CA GLU A 255 -2.56 10.16 21.82
C GLU A 255 -3.85 9.51 21.29
N GLY A 256 -3.98 9.41 19.97
CA GLY A 256 -5.17 8.86 19.31
C GLY A 256 -5.23 7.33 19.33
N ILE A 257 -4.10 6.66 19.07
CA ILE A 257 -3.95 5.20 19.04
C ILE A 257 -3.26 4.70 20.33
N GLY A 258 -2.07 5.22 20.63
CA GLY A 258 -1.24 4.82 21.77
C GLY A 258 -0.95 3.31 21.86
N VAL A 259 -0.68 2.82 23.08
CA VAL A 259 -0.52 1.39 23.38
C VAL A 259 -1.87 0.69 23.57
N GLY A 260 -1.93 -0.61 23.25
CA GLY A 260 -3.11 -1.43 23.56
C GLY A 260 -3.33 -1.63 25.06
N ASP A 261 -4.49 -2.17 25.43
CA ASP A 261 -4.83 -2.50 26.81
C ASP A 261 -4.54 -3.97 27.13
N TYR A 262 -3.98 -4.20 28.32
CA TYR A 262 -3.70 -5.55 28.79
C TYR A 262 -4.99 -6.21 29.31
N MET A 263 -5.31 -7.38 28.77
CA MET A 263 -6.43 -8.21 29.20
C MET A 263 -5.90 -9.41 30.00
N GLY A 264 -5.91 -9.31 31.33
CA GLY A 264 -5.50 -10.40 32.22
C GLY A 264 -5.41 -9.98 33.69
N ASN A 265 -5.12 -10.95 34.55
CA ASN A 265 -5.15 -10.77 36.01
C ASN A 265 -3.77 -10.70 36.67
N SER A 266 -2.68 -10.80 35.90
CA SER A 266 -1.31 -10.83 36.42
C SER A 266 -0.66 -9.47 36.31
N LYS A 267 -0.26 -8.91 37.45
CA LYS A 267 0.50 -7.64 37.49
C LYS A 267 1.82 -7.75 36.73
N LYS A 268 2.52 -8.88 36.87
CA LYS A 268 3.82 -9.11 36.19
C LYS A 268 3.65 -9.10 34.67
N ASP A 269 2.62 -9.77 34.17
CA ASP A 269 2.38 -9.88 32.73
C ASP A 269 1.86 -8.56 32.16
N ARG A 270 1.04 -7.82 32.92
CA ARG A 270 0.63 -6.46 32.58
C ARG A 270 1.84 -5.53 32.42
N ASP A 271 2.76 -5.55 33.39
CA ASP A 271 3.92 -4.68 33.37
C ASP A 271 4.89 -5.06 32.21
N LEU A 272 4.99 -6.35 31.88
CA LEU A 272 5.73 -6.83 30.70
C LEU A 272 5.08 -6.39 29.38
N PHE A 273 3.77 -6.62 29.24
CA PHE A 273 2.99 -6.22 28.07
C PHE A 273 3.13 -4.72 27.81
N GLN A 274 2.95 -3.89 28.86
CA GLN A 274 3.05 -2.44 28.72
C GLN A 274 4.46 -2.01 28.30
N LYS A 275 5.51 -2.67 28.80
CA LYS A 275 6.89 -2.41 28.38
C LYS A 275 7.11 -2.76 26.90
N GLN A 276 6.57 -3.89 26.43
CA GLN A 276 6.67 -4.32 25.03
C GLN A 276 5.92 -3.38 24.10
N GLU A 277 4.65 -3.10 24.38
CA GLU A 277 3.83 -2.20 23.57
C GLU A 277 4.39 -0.77 23.52
N THR A 278 4.97 -0.28 24.63
CA THR A 278 5.64 1.03 24.64
C THR A 278 6.89 1.04 23.76
N ARG A 279 7.67 -0.04 23.74
CA ARG A 279 8.84 -0.17 22.85
C ARG A 279 8.40 -0.21 21.38
N LYS A 280 7.35 -0.97 21.06
CA LYS A 280 6.75 -1.04 19.73
C LYS A 280 6.24 0.32 19.27
N LEU A 281 5.51 1.05 20.11
CA LEU A 281 5.05 2.40 19.83
C LEU A 281 6.22 3.35 19.55
N LYS A 282 7.30 3.26 20.33
CA LYS A 282 8.52 4.04 20.12
C LYS A 282 9.17 3.71 18.77
N PHE A 283 9.25 2.43 18.41
CA PHE A 283 9.79 1.99 17.13
C PHE A 283 8.96 2.53 15.94
N ILE A 284 7.62 2.42 15.99
CA ILE A 284 6.72 3.00 14.98
C ILE A 284 6.95 4.53 14.86
N LYS A 285 7.07 5.22 16.00
CA LYS A 285 7.33 6.66 16.03
C LYS A 285 8.67 7.02 15.38
N GLU A 286 9.72 6.22 15.62
CA GLU A 286 11.05 6.42 15.02
C GLU A 286 11.03 6.18 13.51
N LEU A 287 10.33 5.15 13.04
CA LEU A 287 10.12 4.88 11.62
C LEU A 287 9.44 6.06 10.91
N LEU A 288 8.34 6.56 11.46
CA LEU A 288 7.58 7.69 10.89
C LEU A 288 8.42 8.96 10.84
N LYS A 289 9.15 9.27 11.92
CA LYS A 289 10.07 10.41 11.97
C LYS A 289 11.17 10.28 10.92
N GLY A 290 11.78 9.10 10.82
CA GLY A 290 12.85 8.83 9.87
C GLY A 290 12.38 8.93 8.42
N ALA A 291 11.12 8.61 8.12
CA ALA A 291 10.63 8.53 6.75
C ALA A 291 10.54 9.90 6.03
N ILE A 292 10.58 11.01 6.77
CA ILE A 292 10.63 12.36 6.17
C ILE A 292 11.92 12.55 5.38
N ASN A 293 13.05 12.16 5.97
CA ASN A 293 14.37 12.23 5.37
C ASN A 293 15.21 11.03 5.83
N PRO A 294 14.99 9.85 5.24
CA PRO A 294 15.55 8.61 5.75
C PRO A 294 17.05 8.50 5.49
N LYS A 295 17.62 9.27 4.55
CA LYS A 295 19.02 9.13 4.10
C LYS A 295 19.34 7.65 3.82
N GLN A 296 20.22 7.05 4.61
CA GLN A 296 20.60 5.62 4.54
C GLN A 296 19.99 4.76 5.66
N GLY A 297 19.07 5.31 6.46
CA GLY A 297 18.47 4.64 7.63
C GLY A 297 17.32 3.69 7.30
N LEU A 298 16.87 2.95 8.32
CA LEU A 298 15.81 1.94 8.23
C LEU A 298 14.49 2.49 7.66
N ALA A 299 14.16 3.76 7.93
CA ALA A 299 12.90 4.35 7.48
C ALA A 299 12.75 4.44 5.95
N ASN A 300 13.80 4.13 5.18
CA ASN A 300 13.68 3.85 3.74
C ASN A 300 12.71 2.70 3.43
N VAL A 301 12.51 1.77 4.37
CA VAL A 301 11.49 0.70 4.29
C VAL A 301 10.08 1.25 4.08
N LEU A 302 9.81 2.49 4.52
CA LEU A 302 8.55 3.19 4.24
C LEU A 302 8.68 4.17 3.07
N LYS A 303 9.79 4.92 3.01
CA LYS A 303 9.96 6.00 2.03
C LYS A 303 10.06 5.51 0.58
N VAL A 304 10.82 4.44 0.35
CA VAL A 304 11.01 3.89 -1.00
C VAL A 304 9.68 3.34 -1.55
N PRO A 305 8.91 2.52 -0.79
CA PRO A 305 7.55 2.15 -1.18
C PRO A 305 6.60 3.34 -1.35
N GLN A 306 6.68 4.38 -0.50
CA GLN A 306 5.86 5.59 -0.65
C GLN A 306 6.07 6.26 -2.01
N ILE A 307 7.33 6.44 -2.43
CA ILE A 307 7.66 7.05 -3.73
C ILE A 307 7.19 6.13 -4.88
N TYR A 308 7.44 4.83 -4.77
CA TYR A 308 6.99 3.84 -5.76
C TYR A 308 5.46 3.89 -5.96
N CYS A 309 4.69 3.80 -4.88
CA CYS A 309 3.23 3.86 -4.91
C CYS A 309 2.71 5.17 -5.48
N SER A 310 3.39 6.30 -5.24
CA SER A 310 2.97 7.60 -5.79
C SER A 310 2.99 7.68 -7.32
N ILE A 311 3.73 6.76 -7.98
CA ILE A 311 3.84 6.66 -9.43
C ILE A 311 2.93 5.55 -9.96
N VAL A 312 2.93 4.37 -9.32
CA VAL A 312 2.11 3.21 -9.72
C VAL A 312 0.61 3.46 -9.52
N LEU A 313 0.26 4.15 -8.43
CA LEU A 313 -1.10 4.59 -8.08
C LEU A 313 -1.14 6.12 -8.08
N SER A 314 -0.82 6.73 -9.21
CA SER A 314 -0.72 8.19 -9.32
C SER A 314 -2.09 8.87 -9.16
N ILE A 315 -2.07 10.01 -8.45
CA ILE A 315 -3.21 10.92 -8.29
C ILE A 315 -3.15 12.13 -9.24
N LYS A 316 -2.08 12.25 -10.02
CA LYS A 316 -1.89 13.38 -10.92
C LYS A 316 -2.91 13.33 -12.06
N PRO A 317 -3.53 14.46 -12.45
CA PRO A 317 -4.40 14.51 -13.62
C PRO A 317 -3.72 14.03 -14.92
N SER A 318 -2.42 14.23 -15.03
CA SER A 318 -1.60 13.80 -16.16
C SER A 318 -1.12 12.34 -16.07
N TYR A 319 -1.81 11.48 -15.32
CA TYR A 319 -1.41 10.09 -15.12
C TYR A 319 -1.38 9.35 -16.48
N LYS A 320 -0.25 8.70 -16.77
CA LYS A 320 -0.04 7.92 -17.98
C LYS A 320 0.40 6.52 -17.60
N TYR A 321 -0.51 5.55 -17.72
CA TYR A 321 -0.26 4.15 -17.36
C TYR A 321 1.02 3.58 -18.01
N LYS A 322 1.27 3.90 -19.29
CA LYS A 322 2.49 3.50 -20.01
C LYS A 322 3.81 4.03 -19.44
N LEU A 323 3.79 4.98 -18.49
CA LEU A 323 4.99 5.49 -17.84
C LEU A 323 5.33 4.76 -16.54
N ILE A 324 4.43 3.91 -16.03
CA ILE A 324 4.65 3.15 -14.79
C ILE A 324 5.98 2.37 -14.80
N PRO A 325 6.39 1.68 -15.90
CA PRO A 325 7.66 0.95 -15.91
C PRO A 325 8.90 1.84 -15.75
N LYS A 326 8.76 3.17 -15.77
CA LYS A 326 9.82 4.14 -15.49
C LYS A 326 9.89 4.56 -14.02
N VAL A 327 9.12 3.95 -13.11
CA VAL A 327 9.11 4.28 -11.68
C VAL A 327 10.51 4.26 -11.07
N TYR A 328 11.35 3.31 -11.47
CA TYR A 328 12.73 3.20 -10.98
C TYR A 328 13.63 4.33 -11.43
N GLN A 329 13.40 4.92 -12.60
CA GLN A 329 14.13 6.13 -13.01
C GLN A 329 13.92 7.27 -12.00
N ALA A 330 12.67 7.45 -11.53
CA ALA A 330 12.37 8.45 -10.52
C ALA A 330 12.94 8.08 -9.15
N LEU A 331 12.92 6.80 -8.76
CA LEU A 331 13.51 6.34 -7.50
C LEU A 331 15.02 6.55 -7.46
N TYR A 332 15.75 6.15 -8.51
CA TYR A 332 17.19 6.36 -8.59
C TYR A 332 17.55 7.85 -8.58
N GLN A 333 16.79 8.71 -9.29
CA GLN A 333 16.98 10.16 -9.19
C GLN A 333 16.77 10.72 -7.76
N ASN A 334 15.84 10.15 -6.99
CA ASN A 334 15.65 10.52 -5.59
C ASN A 334 16.81 10.02 -4.72
N ALA A 335 17.35 8.83 -5.00
CA ALA A 335 18.50 8.28 -4.31
C ALA A 335 19.79 9.08 -4.58
N GLU A 336 20.05 9.43 -5.85
CA GLU A 336 21.16 10.29 -6.28
C GLU A 336 21.13 11.66 -5.57
N ARG A 337 19.93 12.22 -5.35
CA ARG A 337 19.73 13.47 -4.60
C ARG A 337 19.81 13.30 -3.08
N GLY A 338 20.07 12.10 -2.58
CA GLY A 338 20.18 11.78 -1.17
C GLY A 338 18.85 11.72 -0.40
N ALA A 339 17.70 11.71 -1.10
CA ALA A 339 16.38 11.66 -0.48
C ALA A 339 16.01 10.26 0.04
N CYS A 340 16.60 9.21 -0.53
CA CYS A 340 16.46 7.82 -0.10
C CYS A 340 17.74 7.02 -0.38
N SER A 341 17.78 5.77 0.10
CA SER A 341 18.91 4.86 -0.09
C SER A 341 18.83 4.12 -1.42
N GLU A 342 19.88 4.21 -2.23
CA GLU A 342 20.03 3.46 -3.49
C GLU A 342 19.98 1.94 -3.24
N LYS A 343 20.68 1.43 -2.22
CA LYS A 343 20.63 0.01 -1.84
C LYS A 343 19.20 -0.48 -1.60
N VAL A 344 18.36 0.35 -0.98
CA VAL A 344 16.96 0.01 -0.72
C VAL A 344 16.12 0.07 -1.99
N VAL A 345 16.43 1.00 -2.91
CA VAL A 345 15.83 1.03 -4.26
C VAL A 345 16.18 -0.24 -5.04
N ASP A 346 17.44 -0.70 -4.98
CA ASP A 346 17.87 -1.95 -5.63
C ASP A 346 17.14 -3.16 -5.07
N CYS A 347 16.94 -3.21 -3.74
CA CYS A 347 16.15 -4.26 -3.10
C CYS A 347 14.71 -4.27 -3.62
N LEU A 348 14.07 -3.10 -3.74
CA LEU A 348 12.72 -3.02 -4.30
C LEU A 348 12.69 -3.42 -5.77
N TYR A 349 13.70 -3.03 -6.56
CA TYR A 349 13.81 -3.40 -7.97
C TYR A 349 13.96 -4.91 -8.16
N LYS A 350 14.74 -5.56 -7.31
CA LYS A 350 14.88 -7.03 -7.25
C LYS A 350 13.54 -7.69 -6.92
N ILE A 351 12.73 -7.10 -6.05
CA ILE A 351 11.42 -7.63 -5.65
C ILE A 351 10.40 -7.50 -6.80
N THR A 352 10.21 -6.31 -7.35
CA THR A 352 9.08 -6.07 -8.28
C THR A 352 9.47 -6.24 -9.75
N GLY A 353 10.75 -6.12 -10.08
CA GLY A 353 11.20 -5.85 -11.44
C GLY A 353 10.73 -4.49 -11.96
N MET A 354 10.88 -4.28 -13.26
CA MET A 354 10.50 -3.05 -13.97
C MET A 354 8.98 -2.87 -14.06
N PHE A 355 8.21 -3.95 -14.11
CA PHE A 355 6.76 -3.92 -14.31
C PHE A 355 6.04 -4.35 -13.01
N PRO A 356 5.19 -3.49 -12.41
CA PRO A 356 4.46 -3.85 -11.19
C PRO A 356 3.49 -5.00 -11.42
N GLN A 357 3.17 -5.70 -10.34
CA GLN A 357 2.12 -6.72 -10.32
C GLN A 357 0.78 -6.08 -10.70
N GLY A 358 0.02 -6.75 -11.57
CA GLY A 358 -1.19 -6.23 -12.19
C GLY A 358 -0.95 -5.34 -13.41
N PHE A 359 0.30 -5.11 -13.84
CA PHE A 359 0.58 -4.34 -15.06
C PHE A 359 0.23 -5.14 -16.32
N GLY A 360 -0.44 -4.49 -17.28
CA GLY A 360 -0.80 -5.08 -18.57
C GLY A 360 0.33 -5.02 -19.58
N VAL A 361 0.93 -6.17 -19.88
CA VAL A 361 1.99 -6.33 -20.89
C VAL A 361 1.40 -6.72 -22.23
N THR A 362 1.84 -6.05 -23.29
CA THR A 362 1.57 -6.44 -24.67
C THR A 362 2.83 -7.07 -25.25
N TYR A 363 2.72 -8.24 -25.87
CA TYR A 363 3.86 -8.99 -26.37
C TYR A 363 3.64 -9.61 -27.74
N LEU A 364 4.73 -9.85 -28.47
CA LEU A 364 4.74 -10.59 -29.73
C LEU A 364 4.37 -12.06 -29.50
N ALA A 365 3.34 -12.54 -30.19
CA ALA A 365 3.03 -13.97 -30.17
C ALA A 365 4.05 -14.74 -31.02
N LEU A 366 4.60 -15.82 -30.47
CA LEU A 366 5.54 -16.69 -31.17
C LEU A 366 4.93 -18.07 -31.43
N ASP A 367 5.36 -18.72 -32.50
CA ASP A 367 5.08 -20.14 -32.76
C ASP A 367 5.99 -21.04 -31.92
N ALA A 368 5.81 -22.37 -32.02
CA ALA A 368 6.62 -23.34 -31.29
C ALA A 368 8.11 -23.33 -31.69
N ALA A 369 8.44 -22.79 -32.86
CA ALA A 369 9.81 -22.63 -33.35
C ALA A 369 10.41 -21.24 -33.00
N GLY A 370 9.65 -20.37 -32.33
CA GLY A 370 10.08 -19.02 -31.94
C GLY A 370 9.89 -17.95 -33.02
N ASN A 371 9.20 -18.25 -34.12
CA ASN A 371 8.91 -17.27 -35.16
C ASN A 371 7.71 -16.40 -34.78
N SER A 372 7.73 -15.13 -35.20
CA SER A 372 6.63 -14.20 -34.97
C SER A 372 5.36 -14.62 -35.72
N LEU A 373 4.24 -14.71 -35.03
CA LEU A 373 2.92 -15.05 -35.59
C LEU A 373 2.18 -13.85 -36.20
N GLU A 374 2.90 -12.76 -36.51
CA GLU A 374 2.34 -11.50 -37.03
C GLU A 374 1.09 -11.05 -36.25
N ARG A 375 1.19 -11.12 -34.92
CA ARG A 375 0.19 -10.60 -34.00
C ARG A 375 0.79 -10.32 -32.63
N TYR A 376 0.08 -9.52 -31.85
CA TYR A 376 0.37 -9.33 -30.44
C TYR A 376 -0.74 -9.91 -29.57
N GLU A 377 -0.37 -10.23 -28.34
CA GLU A 377 -1.25 -10.78 -27.31
C GLU A 377 -1.04 -10.01 -26.00
N TYR A 378 -1.93 -10.24 -25.05
CA TYR A 378 -1.97 -9.58 -23.76
C TYR A 378 -1.68 -10.54 -22.62
N ALA A 379 -0.95 -10.06 -21.62
CA ALA A 379 -0.65 -10.76 -20.38
C ALA A 379 -0.62 -9.79 -19.19
N VAL A 380 -0.78 -10.30 -17.98
CA VAL A 380 -0.75 -9.51 -16.74
C VAL A 380 0.39 -9.98 -15.84
N VAL A 381 1.22 -9.06 -15.35
CA VAL A 381 2.30 -9.38 -14.42
C VAL A 381 1.74 -9.94 -13.11
N ASN A 382 2.20 -11.11 -12.68
CA ASN A 382 1.61 -11.81 -11.53
C ASN A 382 2.62 -12.43 -10.54
N HIS A 383 3.92 -12.29 -10.75
CA HIS A 383 4.95 -12.76 -9.81
C HIS A 383 5.83 -11.60 -9.30
N LEU A 384 6.42 -11.84 -8.13
CA LEU A 384 7.57 -11.09 -7.61
C LEU A 384 8.87 -11.84 -7.95
N TYR A 385 10.01 -11.16 -7.78
CA TYR A 385 11.36 -11.66 -8.01
C TYR A 385 11.59 -12.22 -9.42
N PRO A 386 11.35 -11.42 -10.48
CA PRO A 386 11.71 -11.84 -11.83
C PRO A 386 13.23 -12.07 -11.92
N LYS A 387 13.65 -13.11 -12.64
CA LYS A 387 15.08 -13.41 -12.83
C LYS A 387 15.83 -12.27 -13.52
N ASN A 388 15.17 -11.63 -14.48
CA ASN A 388 15.62 -10.40 -15.11
C ASN A 388 14.55 -9.33 -14.86
N PRO A 389 14.89 -8.19 -14.22
CA PRO A 389 13.93 -7.13 -13.95
C PRO A 389 13.18 -6.59 -15.17
N GLU A 390 13.75 -6.66 -16.38
CA GLU A 390 13.12 -6.22 -17.63
C GLU A 390 12.20 -7.28 -18.28
N GLU A 391 12.18 -8.50 -17.75
CA GLU A 391 11.46 -9.65 -18.31
C GLU A 391 10.47 -10.21 -17.28
N PRO A 392 9.26 -9.63 -17.20
CA PRO A 392 8.31 -10.00 -16.16
C PRO A 392 7.75 -11.41 -16.40
N VAL A 393 7.43 -12.09 -15.30
CA VAL A 393 6.58 -13.29 -15.33
C VAL A 393 5.12 -12.82 -15.32
N CYS A 394 4.37 -13.27 -16.32
CA CYS A 394 3.00 -12.86 -16.55
C CYS A 394 2.08 -14.07 -16.70
N ARG A 395 0.82 -13.90 -16.29
CA ARG A 395 -0.29 -14.77 -16.67
C ARG A 395 -0.83 -14.32 -18.03
N ILE A 396 -0.95 -15.25 -18.98
CA ILE A 396 -1.54 -14.97 -20.29
C ILE A 396 -3.01 -14.58 -20.13
N ALA A 397 -3.42 -13.48 -20.77
CA ALA A 397 -4.80 -12.97 -20.76
C ALA A 397 -5.50 -13.14 -22.12
N THR A 398 -4.74 -13.27 -23.21
CA THR A 398 -5.29 -13.59 -24.53
C THR A 398 -4.52 -14.70 -25.23
N ARG A 399 -5.23 -15.51 -26.01
CA ARG A 399 -4.65 -16.52 -26.90
C ARG A 399 -5.42 -16.55 -28.20
N GLN A 400 -4.70 -16.51 -29.33
CA GLN A 400 -5.31 -16.43 -30.66
C GLN A 400 -6.29 -15.25 -30.76
N LEU A 401 -5.90 -14.09 -30.21
CA LEU A 401 -6.71 -12.86 -30.20
C LEU A 401 -8.06 -12.99 -29.46
N SER A 402 -8.17 -13.93 -28.53
CA SER A 402 -9.36 -14.11 -27.70
C SER A 402 -8.97 -14.06 -26.22
N PHE A 403 -9.76 -13.35 -25.42
CA PHE A 403 -9.56 -13.29 -23.97
C PHE A 403 -9.82 -14.65 -23.32
N ILE A 404 -8.98 -15.01 -22.36
CA ILE A 404 -9.09 -16.25 -21.60
C ILE A 404 -9.09 -15.93 -20.10
N GLY A 405 -9.97 -16.58 -19.33
CA GLY A 405 -10.03 -16.42 -17.88
C GLY A 405 -9.02 -17.26 -17.10
N TYR A 406 -8.30 -18.15 -17.78
CA TYR A 406 -7.26 -19.03 -17.24
C TYR A 406 -6.14 -19.20 -18.27
N GLY A 407 -4.89 -19.34 -17.82
CA GLY A 407 -3.74 -19.44 -18.71
C GLY A 407 -2.49 -19.90 -17.98
N ALA A 408 -1.44 -20.28 -18.73
CA ALA A 408 -0.14 -20.58 -18.15
C ALA A 408 0.61 -19.30 -17.78
N ASP A 409 1.57 -19.44 -16.85
CA ASP A 409 2.56 -18.40 -16.60
C ASP A 409 3.64 -18.45 -17.66
N MET A 410 4.11 -17.29 -18.09
CA MET A 410 5.22 -17.16 -19.03
C MET A 410 6.12 -15.99 -18.67
N VAL A 411 7.41 -16.12 -18.98
CA VAL A 411 8.34 -14.98 -18.96
C VAL A 411 8.20 -14.25 -20.29
N VAL A 412 7.80 -12.98 -20.25
CA VAL A 412 7.79 -12.15 -21.47
C VAL A 412 9.18 -11.56 -21.65
N LYS A 413 9.92 -12.04 -22.65
CA LYS A 413 11.29 -11.57 -22.89
C LYS A 413 11.31 -10.14 -23.40
N LYS A 414 12.43 -9.44 -23.19
CA LYS A 414 12.63 -8.07 -23.68
C LYS A 414 12.44 -7.96 -25.19
N SER A 415 12.88 -8.99 -25.94
CA SER A 415 12.77 -9.10 -27.40
C SER A 415 11.33 -9.28 -27.91
N GLU A 416 10.40 -9.61 -27.02
CA GLU A 416 8.98 -9.90 -27.32
C GLU A 416 8.04 -8.83 -26.75
N ASN A 417 8.42 -8.19 -25.65
CA ASN A 417 7.60 -7.21 -24.95
C ASN A 417 7.54 -5.88 -25.73
N LEU A 418 6.36 -5.50 -26.23
CA LEU A 418 6.16 -4.30 -27.07
C LEU A 418 6.34 -2.97 -26.34
N TYR A 419 6.55 -3.00 -25.02
CA TYR A 419 7.00 -1.82 -24.30
C TYR A 419 8.34 -1.28 -24.84
N PHE A 420 9.24 -2.18 -25.23
CA PHE A 420 10.54 -1.83 -25.76
C PHE A 420 10.46 -1.43 -27.24
N ALA A 421 11.25 -0.44 -27.63
CA ALA A 421 11.19 0.10 -28.98
C ALA A 421 11.62 -0.91 -30.05
N GLU A 422 12.54 -1.81 -29.72
CA GLU A 422 13.08 -2.80 -30.66
C GLU A 422 12.05 -3.86 -31.06
N SER A 423 11.36 -4.44 -30.08
CA SER A 423 10.27 -5.39 -30.30
C SER A 423 9.07 -4.72 -31.00
N ALA A 424 8.72 -3.49 -30.63
CA ALA A 424 7.67 -2.72 -31.30
C ALA A 424 7.96 -2.49 -32.80
N LYS A 425 9.23 -2.22 -33.16
CA LYS A 425 9.65 -2.07 -34.58
C LYS A 425 9.47 -3.35 -35.39
N ARG A 426 9.64 -4.54 -34.77
CA ARG A 426 9.42 -5.83 -35.45
C ARG A 426 7.97 -6.03 -35.87
N LEU A 427 7.02 -5.43 -35.16
CA LEU A 427 5.60 -5.47 -35.50
C LEU A 427 5.23 -4.35 -36.50
N ALA A 428 5.99 -3.26 -36.55
CA ALA A 428 5.75 -2.13 -37.45
C ALA A 428 5.93 -2.47 -38.94
N SER A 429 6.55 -3.61 -39.27
CA SER A 429 6.60 -4.12 -40.64
C SER A 429 5.28 -4.75 -41.12
N MET A 430 4.31 -4.95 -40.23
CA MET A 430 3.00 -5.50 -40.58
C MET A 430 2.11 -4.48 -41.30
N SER A 431 1.19 -4.97 -42.14
CA SER A 431 0.25 -4.11 -42.84
C SER A 431 -0.73 -3.42 -41.86
N LYS A 432 -1.10 -2.18 -42.18
CA LYS A 432 -2.09 -1.41 -41.40
C LYS A 432 -3.41 -2.17 -41.24
N ALA A 433 -3.86 -2.84 -42.30
CA ALA A 433 -5.08 -3.64 -42.31
C ALA A 433 -5.02 -4.80 -41.30
N ARG A 434 -3.88 -5.49 -41.21
CA ARG A 434 -3.70 -6.59 -40.25
C ARG A 434 -3.68 -6.08 -38.81
N LEU A 435 -3.04 -4.94 -38.56
CA LEU A 435 -3.03 -4.32 -37.23
C LEU A 435 -4.44 -3.85 -36.80
N GLN A 436 -5.24 -3.35 -37.74
CA GLN A 436 -6.65 -3.00 -37.49
C GLN A 436 -7.50 -4.24 -37.15
N GLU A 437 -7.34 -5.35 -37.87
CA GLU A 437 -8.05 -6.61 -37.57
C GLU A 437 -7.73 -7.13 -36.16
N ILE A 438 -6.47 -7.02 -35.73
CA ILE A 438 -6.06 -7.38 -34.37
C ILE A 438 -6.72 -6.46 -33.35
N LEU A 439 -6.73 -5.15 -33.61
CA LEU A 439 -7.31 -4.16 -32.73
C LEU A 439 -8.81 -4.37 -32.53
N GLU A 440 -9.56 -4.66 -33.61
CA GLU A 440 -10.99 -4.97 -33.58
C GLU A 440 -11.32 -6.16 -32.66
N LYS A 441 -10.42 -7.15 -32.59
CA LYS A 441 -10.62 -8.36 -31.77
C LYS A 441 -10.26 -8.15 -30.30
N LEU A 442 -9.28 -7.29 -30.01
CA LEU A 442 -8.69 -7.15 -28.68
C LEU A 442 -9.11 -5.88 -27.93
N VAL A 443 -9.86 -4.97 -28.57
CA VAL A 443 -10.21 -3.67 -28.00
C VAL A 443 -11.68 -3.37 -28.26
N SER A 444 -12.44 -3.13 -27.19
CA SER A 444 -13.88 -2.81 -27.26
C SER A 444 -14.17 -1.46 -27.92
N ASN A 445 -13.29 -0.45 -27.75
CA ASN A 445 -13.37 0.87 -28.37
C ASN A 445 -12.40 1.04 -29.57
N TYR A 446 -12.27 0.01 -30.42
CA TYR A 446 -11.29 0.01 -31.51
C TYR A 446 -11.43 1.22 -32.46
N GLN A 447 -12.61 1.82 -32.62
CA GLN A 447 -12.85 2.96 -33.50
C GLN A 447 -12.02 4.19 -33.08
N GLU A 448 -12.02 4.54 -31.80
CA GLU A 448 -11.22 5.65 -31.25
C GLU A 448 -9.72 5.33 -31.28
N ARG A 449 -9.36 4.05 -31.08
CA ARG A 449 -7.96 3.62 -31.03
C ARG A 449 -7.35 3.39 -32.41
N ALA A 450 -8.17 3.15 -33.44
CA ALA A 450 -7.75 3.03 -34.83
C ALA A 450 -7.23 4.35 -35.42
N GLU A 451 -7.64 5.48 -34.83
CA GLU A 451 -7.12 6.82 -35.14
C GLU A 451 -5.79 7.14 -34.41
N LEU A 452 -5.35 6.27 -33.51
CA LEU A 452 -4.12 6.40 -32.70
C LEU A 452 -3.02 5.40 -33.13
N ASP A 453 -2.07 5.13 -32.24
CA ASP A 453 -1.00 4.15 -32.42
C ASP A 453 -1.56 2.72 -32.38
N LEU A 454 -1.50 2.02 -33.52
CA LEU A 454 -2.01 0.66 -33.71
C LEU A 454 -1.18 -0.42 -32.97
N ILE A 455 0.02 -0.05 -32.49
CA ILE A 455 0.92 -0.94 -31.77
C ILE A 455 1.00 -0.51 -30.30
N PRO A 456 0.22 -1.15 -29.42
CA PRO A 456 0.18 -0.72 -28.05
C PRO A 456 1.41 -1.19 -27.27
N ARG A 457 2.02 -0.25 -26.54
CA ARG A 457 3.16 -0.54 -25.64
C ARG A 457 2.76 -1.29 -24.36
N CYS A 458 1.48 -1.22 -24.02
CA CYS A 458 0.84 -1.85 -22.87
C CYS A 458 -0.67 -1.87 -23.10
N TRP A 459 -1.38 -2.61 -22.26
CA TRP A 459 -2.85 -2.65 -22.25
C TRP A 459 -3.40 -2.44 -20.83
N HIS A 460 -4.71 -2.19 -20.72
CA HIS A 460 -5.36 -1.86 -19.46
C HIS A 460 -6.19 -3.05 -18.95
N PRO A 461 -5.66 -3.85 -18.00
CA PRO A 461 -6.26 -5.12 -17.60
C PRO A 461 -7.47 -5.02 -16.68
N ARG A 462 -7.87 -3.81 -16.29
CA ARG A 462 -8.95 -3.55 -15.34
C ARG A 462 -10.30 -4.07 -15.84
N ASP A 463 -10.71 -3.70 -17.05
CA ASP A 463 -12.00 -4.12 -17.60
C ASP A 463 -12.05 -5.63 -17.87
N PHE A 464 -10.90 -6.21 -18.23
CA PHE A 464 -10.75 -7.65 -18.26
C PHE A 464 -10.98 -8.26 -16.86
N PHE A 465 -10.40 -7.69 -15.81
CA PHE A 465 -10.50 -8.20 -14.44
C PHE A 465 -11.85 -7.92 -13.75
N SER A 466 -12.66 -6.98 -14.24
CA SER A 466 -14.01 -6.75 -13.70
C SER A 466 -14.93 -7.94 -13.91
N GLU A 467 -14.67 -8.76 -14.93
CA GLU A 467 -15.40 -10.00 -15.18
C GLU A 467 -14.98 -11.09 -14.20
N LYS A 468 -15.96 -11.69 -13.51
CA LYS A 468 -15.71 -12.70 -12.46
C LYS A 468 -14.85 -13.86 -12.93
N ASP A 469 -15.10 -14.34 -14.15
CA ASP A 469 -14.38 -15.49 -14.71
C ASP A 469 -12.91 -15.20 -15.00
N ASN A 470 -12.57 -13.93 -15.21
CA ASN A 470 -11.20 -13.47 -15.45
C ASN A 470 -10.43 -13.22 -14.14
N GLN A 471 -11.11 -13.14 -13.00
CA GLN A 471 -10.47 -13.02 -11.68
C GLN A 471 -9.77 -14.31 -11.23
N LYS A 472 -9.97 -15.42 -11.96
CA LYS A 472 -9.23 -16.68 -11.80
C LYS A 472 -7.75 -16.58 -12.25
N LEU A 473 -7.30 -15.41 -12.73
CA LEU A 473 -5.91 -15.07 -13.07
C LEU A 473 -4.88 -15.53 -12.02
N TRP A 474 -5.29 -15.56 -10.75
CA TRP A 474 -4.45 -15.92 -9.61
C TRP A 474 -4.34 -17.42 -9.33
N ASN A 475 -5.22 -18.24 -9.90
CA ASN A 475 -5.23 -19.67 -9.67
C ASN A 475 -4.11 -20.31 -10.50
N LYS A 476 -3.30 -21.18 -9.86
CA LYS A 476 -2.42 -22.09 -10.59
C LYS A 476 -3.35 -23.13 -11.25
N SER A 477 -3.27 -23.25 -12.57
CA SER A 477 -3.85 -24.38 -13.31
C SER A 477 -3.13 -25.67 -12.98
#